data_AF-A0A0S7EDQ0-F1
#
_entry.id   AF-A0A0S7EDQ0-F1
#
_cell.length_a   1.000
_cell.length_b   1.000
_cell.length_c   1.000
_cell.angle_alpha   90.00
_cell.angle_beta   90.00
_cell.angle_gamma   90.00
#
_symmetry.space_group_name_H-M   'P 1'
#
loop_
_entity.id
_entity.type
_entity.pdbx_description
1 polymer ?
#
loop_
_entity_poly.entity_id
_entity_poly.type
_entity_poly.pdbx_seq_one_letter_code
_entity_poly.pdbx_strand_id
1 'polypeptide(L)'
;MIRTTVKLFSLCLAIGVITASCSSDDSSPVKPPIVDPEKPEPEKPEPATAITFDFSAQNVVKQVSFKDNATTDLGTTVSKEWEPTLAYLKPIQLTLDKEKLVVTYNESKVKEYTVKIENNNIVIQATKDYPSYTFAKISEDKKSLSVYSSFFRIKGAHKTLNVNNVTSLQEYGEVDFTTFANKYNHLKNTSGKYLKVEFKYTQKN
;
A
#
# COMPACT_ATOMS: atom_id res chain seq x y z
N MET A 1 9.49 -56.01 -19.19
CA MET A 1 8.77 -57.06 -18.44
C MET A 1 7.85 -56.35 -17.46
N ILE A 2 6.52 -56.55 -17.57
CA ILE A 2 5.41 -56.17 -16.66
C ILE A 2 5.22 -54.64 -16.43
N ARG A 3 4.25 -53.86 -16.94
CA ARG A 3 2.83 -53.98 -17.39
C ARG A 3 1.78 -54.17 -16.29
N THR A 4 0.97 -53.12 -16.04
CA THR A 4 -0.50 -53.05 -15.73
C THR A 4 -0.79 -51.61 -15.27
N THR A 5 -1.60 -50.72 -15.87
CA THR A 5 -2.99 -50.74 -16.40
C THR A 5 -4.06 -51.19 -15.41
N VAL A 6 -4.86 -50.24 -14.90
CA VAL A 6 -6.25 -50.47 -14.47
C VAL A 6 -7.12 -49.37 -15.06
N LYS A 7 -7.97 -49.78 -16.00
CA LYS A 7 -9.17 -49.08 -16.46
C LYS A 7 -10.33 -49.42 -15.51
N LEU A 8 -11.41 -48.63 -15.64
CA LEU A 8 -12.76 -49.11 -15.99
C LEU A 8 -13.88 -48.82 -14.96
N PHE A 9 -14.85 -48.00 -15.41
CA PHE A 9 -16.33 -48.19 -15.32
C PHE A 9 -17.00 -48.06 -13.94
N SER A 10 -18.26 -47.64 -13.75
CA SER A 10 -19.50 -47.43 -14.55
C SER A 10 -20.31 -46.33 -13.83
N LEU A 11 -21.03 -45.39 -14.46
CA LEU A 11 -22.26 -45.48 -15.26
C LEU A 11 -23.49 -46.10 -14.54
N CYS A 12 -24.61 -45.38 -14.67
CA CYS A 12 -26.03 -45.74 -14.48
C CYS A 12 -26.64 -45.48 -13.08
N LEU A 13 -27.91 -45.14 -12.90
CA LEU A 13 -29.05 -44.64 -13.70
C LEU A 13 -30.28 -44.73 -12.74
N ALA A 14 -31.20 -43.76 -12.75
CA ALA A 14 -32.66 -43.84 -12.44
C ALA A 14 -33.11 -42.45 -11.95
N ILE A 15 -33.99 -41.64 -12.56
CA ILE A 15 -35.24 -41.79 -13.35
C ILE A 15 -36.34 -42.61 -12.66
N GLY A 16 -37.48 -41.95 -12.41
CA GLY A 16 -38.80 -42.53 -12.08
C GLY A 16 -39.53 -41.72 -11.00
N VAL A 17 -40.19 -40.59 -11.31
CA VAL A 17 -41.58 -40.43 -11.81
C VAL A 17 -42.65 -40.95 -10.84
N ILE A 18 -43.48 -40.05 -10.28
CA ILE A 18 -44.93 -40.28 -10.17
C ILE A 18 -45.67 -38.94 -10.38
N THR A 19 -46.34 -38.85 -11.53
CA THR A 19 -47.44 -37.95 -11.82
C THR A 19 -48.68 -38.36 -11.04
N ALA A 20 -49.38 -37.41 -10.43
CA ALA A 20 -50.76 -37.58 -10.02
C ALA A 20 -51.64 -36.57 -10.75
N SER A 21 -52.57 -37.10 -11.52
CA SER A 21 -53.63 -36.42 -12.25
C SER A 21 -54.85 -36.28 -11.34
N CYS A 22 -55.38 -35.07 -11.19
CA CYS A 22 -56.76 -34.75 -10.80
C CYS A 22 -57.05 -33.39 -11.45
N SER A 23 -57.70 -33.29 -12.61
CA SER A 23 -59.16 -33.35 -12.80
C SER A 23 -59.93 -32.66 -11.68
N SER A 24 -60.41 -31.44 -11.95
CA SER A 24 -61.78 -30.96 -11.70
C SER A 24 -61.88 -29.53 -12.26
N ASP A 25 -62.78 -29.33 -13.23
CA ASP A 25 -63.35 -28.01 -13.52
C ASP A 25 -64.19 -27.59 -12.30
N ASP A 26 -63.94 -26.40 -11.74
CA ASP A 26 -65.02 -25.62 -11.16
C ASP A 26 -64.68 -24.13 -11.06
N SER A 27 -65.73 -23.34 -11.12
CA SER A 27 -65.79 -21.92 -11.45
C SER A 27 -65.77 -20.99 -10.22
N SER A 28 -65.28 -19.74 -10.43
CA SER A 28 -65.44 -18.50 -9.60
C SER A 28 -64.32 -18.11 -8.63
N PRO A 29 -64.21 -16.82 -8.22
CA PRO A 29 -64.12 -15.58 -8.99
C PRO A 29 -62.69 -14.98 -8.92
N VAL A 30 -62.40 -14.00 -9.77
CA VAL A 30 -61.09 -13.29 -9.80
C VAL A 30 -60.82 -12.64 -8.42
N LYS A 31 -59.83 -13.17 -7.68
CA LYS A 31 -59.26 -12.51 -6.50
C LYS A 31 -58.56 -11.22 -6.95
N PRO A 32 -58.74 -10.08 -6.25
CA PRO A 32 -57.93 -8.89 -6.53
C PRO A 32 -56.44 -9.20 -6.33
N PRO A 33 -55.53 -8.57 -7.09
CA PRO A 33 -54.11 -8.81 -6.95
C PRO A 33 -53.69 -8.52 -5.51
N ILE A 34 -53.06 -9.48 -4.86
CA ILE A 34 -52.37 -9.26 -3.59
C ILE A 34 -51.23 -8.30 -3.94
N VAL A 35 -51.33 -7.05 -3.46
CA VAL A 35 -50.22 -6.09 -3.48
C VAL A 35 -49.14 -6.68 -2.59
N ASP A 36 -48.07 -7.17 -3.21
CA ASP A 36 -46.88 -7.63 -2.50
C ASP A 36 -46.34 -6.42 -1.71
N PRO A 37 -46.22 -6.49 -0.37
CA PRO A 37 -45.61 -5.40 0.39
C PRO A 37 -44.18 -5.23 -0.14
N GLU A 38 -43.94 -4.04 -0.72
CA GLU A 38 -42.66 -3.63 -1.28
C GLU A 38 -41.53 -4.04 -0.32
N LYS A 39 -40.73 -5.02 -0.75
CA LYS A 39 -39.54 -5.43 0.00
C LYS A 39 -38.69 -4.17 0.14
N PRO A 40 -38.34 -3.73 1.37
CA PRO A 40 -37.51 -2.54 1.53
C PRO A 40 -36.25 -2.72 0.68
N GLU A 41 -36.06 -1.78 -0.23
CA GLU A 41 -34.93 -1.75 -1.13
C GLU A 41 -33.66 -1.84 -0.27
N PRO A 42 -32.70 -2.75 -0.56
CA PRO A 42 -31.49 -2.86 0.24
C PRO A 42 -30.80 -1.51 0.23
N GLU A 43 -30.62 -0.92 1.43
CA GLU A 43 -29.90 0.34 1.60
C GLU A 43 -28.59 0.27 0.82
N LYS A 44 -28.48 1.14 -0.19
CA LYS A 44 -27.25 1.31 -0.95
C LYS A 44 -26.17 1.73 0.06
N PRO A 45 -25.07 0.97 0.22
CA PRO A 45 -24.06 1.33 1.19
C PRO A 45 -23.52 2.72 0.87
N GLU A 46 -23.56 3.59 1.88
CA GLU A 46 -23.04 4.95 1.81
C GLU A 46 -21.58 4.91 1.29
N PRO A 47 -21.20 5.75 0.31
CA PRO A 47 -19.83 5.73 -0.18
C PRO A 47 -18.90 6.08 0.97
N ALA A 48 -17.99 5.15 1.32
CA ALA A 48 -16.92 5.45 2.26
C ALA A 48 -16.18 6.69 1.74
N THR A 49 -16.24 7.78 2.50
CA THR A 49 -15.71 9.07 2.07
C THR A 49 -14.19 8.97 2.04
N ALA A 50 -13.58 9.29 0.90
CA ALA A 50 -12.13 9.35 0.79
C ALA A 50 -11.57 10.36 1.82
N ILE A 51 -10.53 9.97 2.56
CA ILE A 51 -9.90 10.83 3.57
C ILE A 51 -8.66 11.44 2.94
N THR A 52 -8.58 12.77 2.95
CA THR A 52 -7.42 13.51 2.43
C THR A 52 -6.59 14.07 3.58
N PHE A 53 -5.27 13.94 3.47
CA PHE A 53 -4.29 14.45 4.43
C PHE A 53 -3.34 15.40 3.72
N ASP A 54 -3.19 16.61 4.28
CA ASP A 54 -2.24 17.60 3.80
C ASP A 54 -0.96 17.58 4.66
N PHE A 55 0.17 17.86 4.02
CA PHE A 55 1.46 17.94 4.70
C PHE A 55 1.43 19.00 5.81
N SER A 56 1.89 18.63 7.01
CA SER A 56 1.86 19.51 8.19
C SER A 56 3.24 19.84 8.74
N ALA A 57 4.13 18.86 8.86
CA ALA A 57 5.45 19.06 9.46
C ALA A 57 6.48 18.05 8.98
N GLN A 58 7.77 18.40 9.14
CA GLN A 58 8.90 17.51 8.88
C GLN A 58 9.82 17.51 10.09
N ASN A 59 10.17 16.32 10.58
CA ASN A 59 11.12 16.13 11.67
C ASN A 59 12.32 15.31 11.21
N VAL A 60 13.52 15.71 11.61
CA VAL A 60 14.72 14.88 11.43
C VAL A 60 14.80 13.89 12.59
N VAL A 61 14.72 12.61 12.27
CA VAL A 61 14.83 11.52 13.23
C VAL A 61 16.31 11.19 13.46
N LYS A 62 17.10 11.14 12.39
CA LYS A 62 18.54 10.87 12.46
C LYS A 62 19.23 11.48 11.26
N GLN A 63 20.41 12.05 11.48
CA GLN A 63 21.26 12.48 10.39
C GLN A 63 22.72 12.21 10.76
N VAL A 64 23.43 11.53 9.86
CA VAL A 64 24.84 11.23 10.08
C VAL A 64 25.64 11.42 8.82
N SER A 65 26.91 11.77 8.97
CA SER A 65 27.92 11.53 7.96
C SER A 65 28.72 10.28 8.33
N PHE A 66 29.25 9.60 7.33
CA PHE A 66 30.16 8.49 7.54
C PHE A 66 31.34 8.56 6.58
N LYS A 67 32.49 8.11 7.04
CA LYS A 67 33.73 8.01 6.26
C LYS A 67 34.59 6.90 6.85
N ASP A 68 35.03 5.96 6.01
CA ASP A 68 35.97 4.91 6.38
C ASP A 68 35.54 4.18 7.68
N ASN A 69 34.25 3.81 7.76
CA ASN A 69 33.57 3.19 8.90
C ASN A 69 33.37 4.05 10.16
N ALA A 70 33.89 5.28 10.20
CA ALA A 70 33.55 6.25 11.23
C ALA A 70 32.19 6.92 10.93
N THR A 71 31.38 7.16 11.96
CA THR A 71 30.06 7.82 11.85
C THR A 71 30.01 9.04 12.76
N THR A 72 29.54 10.18 12.25
CA THR A 72 29.38 11.44 12.99
C THR A 72 27.92 11.86 12.98
N ASP A 73 27.35 12.14 14.16
CA ASP A 73 26.01 12.71 14.27
C ASP A 73 25.99 14.18 13.84
N LEU A 74 25.02 14.55 13.01
CA LEU A 74 24.85 15.90 12.47
C LEU A 74 23.67 16.64 13.11
N GLY A 75 23.00 16.04 14.10
CA GLY A 75 21.89 16.63 14.83
C GLY A 75 20.55 16.60 14.06
N THR A 76 19.63 17.44 14.53
CA THR A 76 18.21 17.45 14.11
C THR A 76 17.88 18.51 13.06
N THR A 77 18.83 19.35 12.66
CA THR A 77 18.64 20.32 11.57
C THR A 77 18.98 19.67 10.25
N VAL A 78 18.09 19.76 9.27
CA VAL A 78 18.36 19.24 7.92
C VAL A 78 19.55 19.98 7.31
N SER A 79 20.58 19.25 6.89
CA SER A 79 21.67 19.86 6.12
C SER A 79 21.15 20.37 4.78
N LYS A 80 21.54 21.59 4.39
CA LYS A 80 21.10 22.27 3.15
C LYS A 80 21.12 21.40 1.90
N GLU A 81 22.10 20.51 1.81
CA GLU A 81 22.25 19.60 0.68
C GLU A 81 21.04 18.67 0.47
N TRP A 82 20.30 18.34 1.53
CA TRP A 82 19.12 17.46 1.47
C TRP A 82 17.86 18.20 1.04
N GLU A 83 17.80 19.52 1.21
CA GLU A 83 16.59 20.33 0.96
C GLU A 83 16.00 20.08 -0.44
N PRO A 84 16.79 20.06 -1.55
CA PRO A 84 16.21 19.81 -2.88
C PRO A 84 15.65 18.40 -3.03
N THR A 85 16.32 17.39 -2.44
CA THR A 85 15.86 16.00 -2.46
C THR A 85 14.55 15.87 -1.70
N LEU A 86 14.47 16.43 -0.50
CA LEU A 86 13.26 16.41 0.31
C LEU A 86 12.13 17.16 -0.40
N ALA A 87 12.38 18.33 -0.99
CA ALA A 87 11.39 19.07 -1.75
C ALA A 87 10.81 18.26 -2.93
N TYR A 88 11.62 17.45 -3.61
CA TYR A 88 11.19 16.64 -4.75
C TYR A 88 10.48 15.32 -4.37
N LEU A 89 10.84 14.75 -3.22
CA LEU A 89 10.40 13.41 -2.79
C LEU A 89 9.40 13.42 -1.63
N LYS A 90 9.08 14.59 -1.08
CA LYS A 90 8.05 14.76 -0.07
C LYS A 90 6.67 14.89 -0.74
N PRO A 91 5.72 13.99 -0.44
CA PRO A 91 4.33 14.21 -0.83
C PRO A 91 3.77 15.48 -0.18
N ILE A 92 2.99 16.26 -0.92
CA ILE A 92 2.25 17.41 -0.40
C ILE A 92 0.87 17.01 0.12
N GLN A 93 0.30 15.95 -0.44
CA GLN A 93 -1.02 15.47 -0.11
C GLN A 93 -1.12 13.95 -0.30
N LEU A 94 -1.94 13.32 0.53
CA LEU A 94 -2.23 11.89 0.52
C LEU A 94 -3.74 11.70 0.60
N THR A 95 -4.34 11.01 -0.35
CA THR A 95 -5.78 10.69 -0.32
C THR A 95 -5.96 9.19 -0.23
N LEU A 96 -6.62 8.74 0.84
CA LEU A 96 -6.89 7.34 1.12
C LEU A 96 -8.38 7.06 0.90
N ASP A 97 -8.67 6.20 -0.06
CA ASP A 97 -10.02 5.72 -0.39
C ASP A 97 -10.03 4.20 -0.36
N LYS A 98 -10.53 3.62 0.73
CA LYS A 98 -10.58 2.17 0.97
C LYS A 98 -9.22 1.49 0.76
N GLU A 99 -9.03 0.88 -0.40
CA GLU A 99 -7.83 0.12 -0.78
C GLU A 99 -6.92 0.89 -1.75
N LYS A 100 -7.23 2.16 -2.02
CA LYS A 100 -6.47 3.02 -2.93
C LYS A 100 -5.84 4.17 -2.15
N LEU A 101 -4.53 4.35 -2.32
CA LEU A 101 -3.80 5.52 -1.86
C LEU A 101 -3.33 6.32 -3.07
N VAL A 102 -3.75 7.58 -3.14
CA VAL A 102 -3.23 8.56 -4.09
C VAL A 102 -2.21 9.44 -3.37
N VAL A 103 -0.99 9.50 -3.92
CA VAL A 103 0.14 10.24 -3.39
C VAL A 103 0.49 11.37 -4.36
N THR A 104 0.24 12.60 -3.95
CA THR A 104 0.52 13.80 -4.74
C THR A 104 1.79 14.46 -4.24
N TYR A 105 2.79 14.58 -5.10
CA TYR A 105 4.05 15.28 -4.81
C TYR A 105 4.00 16.72 -5.30
N ASN A 106 3.40 16.92 -6.46
CA ASN A 106 3.07 18.22 -7.07
C ASN A 106 2.03 17.98 -8.17
N GLU A 107 1.57 19.04 -8.82
CA GLU A 107 0.53 18.99 -9.86
C GLU A 107 0.85 18.04 -11.04
N SER A 108 2.14 17.86 -11.36
CA SER A 108 2.57 17.00 -12.46
C SER A 108 3.03 15.59 -12.03
N LYS A 109 3.06 15.31 -10.71
CA LYS A 109 3.56 14.06 -10.14
C LYS A 109 2.59 13.52 -9.10
N VAL A 110 1.66 12.70 -9.60
CA VAL A 110 0.70 11.93 -8.82
C VAL A 110 1.00 10.45 -9.00
N LYS A 111 0.94 9.68 -7.92
CA LYS A 111 1.08 8.22 -7.96
C LYS A 111 -0.09 7.56 -7.25
N GLU A 112 -0.54 6.44 -7.78
CA GLU A 112 -1.60 5.65 -7.20
C GLU A 112 -1.07 4.28 -6.77
N TYR A 113 -1.52 3.81 -5.61
CA TYR A 113 -1.12 2.53 -5.04
C TYR A 113 -2.35 1.78 -4.54
N THR A 114 -2.33 0.46 -4.72
CA THR A 114 -3.22 -0.44 -3.97
C THR A 114 -2.61 -0.67 -2.59
N VAL A 115 -3.41 -0.52 -1.55
CA VAL A 115 -2.98 -0.57 -0.16
C VAL A 115 -3.84 -1.51 0.69
N LYS A 116 -3.27 -1.96 1.80
CA LYS A 116 -3.99 -2.58 2.92
C LYS A 116 -3.70 -1.78 4.18
N ILE A 117 -4.68 -1.74 5.10
CA ILE A 117 -4.50 -1.12 6.41
C ILE A 117 -4.37 -2.25 7.44
N GLU A 118 -3.20 -2.34 8.08
CA GLU A 118 -2.88 -3.39 9.05
C GLU A 118 -2.23 -2.77 10.28
N ASN A 119 -2.85 -2.92 11.46
CA ASN A 119 -2.35 -2.33 12.72
C ASN A 119 -2.02 -0.83 12.59
N ASN A 120 -2.95 -0.08 11.98
CA ASN A 120 -2.80 1.34 11.65
C ASN A 120 -1.67 1.66 10.65
N ASN A 121 -1.06 0.68 10.00
CA ASN A 121 -0.09 0.91 8.94
C ASN A 121 -0.77 0.86 7.56
N ILE A 122 -0.46 1.83 6.71
CA ILE A 122 -0.75 1.76 5.29
C ILE A 122 0.36 0.95 4.63
N VAL A 123 0.03 -0.26 4.20
CA VAL A 123 0.93 -1.17 3.51
C VAL A 123 0.65 -1.09 2.02
N ILE A 124 1.64 -0.65 1.23
CA ILE A 124 1.57 -0.72 -0.23
C ILE A 124 1.76 -2.18 -0.64
N GLN A 125 0.82 -2.68 -1.44
CA GLN A 125 0.84 -4.06 -1.89
C GLN A 125 1.98 -4.32 -2.89
N ALA A 126 2.44 -5.58 -2.91
CA ALA A 126 3.49 -6.01 -3.84
C ALA A 126 3.03 -5.85 -5.30
N THR A 127 3.96 -5.47 -6.16
CA THR A 127 3.81 -5.50 -7.61
C THR A 127 4.77 -6.53 -8.20
N LYS A 128 4.77 -6.67 -9.54
CA LYS A 128 5.73 -7.54 -10.22
C LYS A 128 7.19 -7.15 -9.93
N ASP A 129 7.45 -5.86 -9.74
CA ASP A 129 8.80 -5.30 -9.65
C ASP A 129 9.23 -4.99 -8.21
N TYR A 130 8.28 -4.87 -7.27
CA TYR A 130 8.55 -4.45 -5.90
C TYR A 130 7.77 -5.27 -4.86
N PRO A 131 8.40 -5.69 -3.76
CA PRO A 131 7.70 -6.34 -2.65
C PRO A 131 6.78 -5.35 -1.94
N SER A 132 5.85 -5.87 -1.14
CA SER A 132 5.01 -5.05 -0.26
C SER A 132 5.85 -4.35 0.80
N TYR A 133 5.48 -3.13 1.17
CA TYR A 133 6.18 -2.37 2.21
C TYR A 133 5.23 -1.45 2.98
N THR A 134 5.58 -1.16 4.24
CA THR A 134 4.87 -0.16 5.03
C THR A 134 5.24 1.23 4.53
N PHE A 135 4.25 1.96 4.04
CA PHE A 135 4.44 3.32 3.53
C PHE A 135 4.28 4.36 4.63
N ALA A 136 3.23 4.22 5.44
CA ALA A 136 2.88 5.21 6.44
C ALA A 136 2.16 4.58 7.64
N LYS A 137 2.13 5.31 8.76
CA LYS A 137 1.34 4.96 9.95
C LYS A 137 0.24 6.00 10.15
N ILE A 138 -1.00 5.55 10.25
CA ILE A 138 -2.18 6.35 10.57
C ILE A 138 -2.31 6.40 12.10
N SER A 139 -2.76 7.54 12.62
CA SER A 139 -3.14 7.68 14.03
C SER A 139 -4.44 6.95 14.36
N GLU A 140 -4.66 6.62 15.63
CA GLU A 140 -5.87 5.89 16.06
C GLU A 140 -7.17 6.66 15.77
N ASP A 141 -7.13 8.00 15.89
CA ASP A 141 -8.26 8.87 15.56
C ASP A 141 -8.43 9.11 14.06
N LYS A 142 -7.52 8.58 13.23
CA LYS A 142 -7.45 8.72 11.77
C LYS A 142 -7.31 10.17 11.28
N LYS A 143 -6.94 11.11 12.16
CA LYS A 143 -6.80 12.53 11.82
C LYS A 143 -5.39 12.93 11.41
N SER A 144 -4.43 12.04 11.59
CA SER A 144 -3.04 12.27 11.20
C SER A 144 -2.36 11.02 10.68
N LEU A 145 -1.32 11.21 9.88
CA LEU A 145 -0.48 10.15 9.36
C LEU A 145 1.00 10.58 9.39
N SER A 146 1.88 9.60 9.57
CA SER A 146 3.33 9.78 9.55
C SER A 146 3.97 8.89 8.49
N VAL A 147 4.79 9.48 7.63
CA VAL A 147 5.62 8.79 6.63
C VAL A 147 7.06 8.89 7.06
N TYR A 148 7.67 7.75 7.38
CA TYR A 148 9.11 7.67 7.60
C TYR A 148 9.82 7.45 6.27
N SER A 149 10.85 8.24 6.00
CA SER A 149 11.69 8.13 4.81
C SER A 149 13.15 8.21 5.17
N SER A 150 13.93 7.30 4.61
CA SER A 150 15.36 7.19 4.79
C SER A 150 16.06 7.50 3.47
N PHE A 151 17.02 8.41 3.52
CA PHE A 151 17.80 8.87 2.37
C PHE A 151 19.27 8.61 2.58
N PHE A 152 19.96 8.24 1.51
CA PHE A 152 21.39 7.96 1.56
C PHE A 152 22.11 8.50 0.34
N ARG A 153 23.23 9.19 0.58
CA ARG A 153 24.11 9.74 -0.45
C ARG A 153 25.49 9.16 -0.28
N ILE A 154 25.96 8.44 -1.29
CA ILE A 154 27.25 7.73 -1.25
C ILE A 154 28.12 8.25 -2.35
N LYS A 155 29.32 8.67 -1.99
CA LYS A 155 30.34 9.01 -2.98
C LYS A 155 30.66 7.75 -3.81
N GLY A 156 30.43 7.82 -5.11
CA GLY A 156 30.77 6.74 -6.05
C GLY A 156 29.72 5.65 -6.23
N ALA A 157 28.58 5.68 -5.53
CA ALA A 157 27.54 4.63 -5.68
C ALA A 157 26.99 4.49 -7.10
N HIS A 158 26.94 5.58 -7.88
CA HIS A 158 26.53 5.54 -9.28
C HIS A 158 27.40 4.60 -10.13
N LYS A 159 28.67 4.42 -9.79
CA LYS A 159 29.59 3.52 -10.50
C LYS A 159 29.34 2.06 -10.16
N THR A 160 28.98 1.78 -8.91
CA THR A 160 28.80 0.41 -8.41
C THR A 160 27.38 -0.12 -8.64
N LEU A 161 26.38 0.77 -8.67
CA LEU A 161 24.97 0.39 -8.83
C LEU A 161 24.48 0.39 -10.28
N ASN A 162 25.34 0.71 -11.26
CA ASN A 162 25.01 0.80 -12.69
C ASN A 162 23.71 1.60 -12.98
N VAL A 163 23.49 2.68 -12.23
CA VAL A 163 22.35 3.59 -12.37
C VAL A 163 22.87 4.97 -12.77
N ASN A 164 22.31 5.50 -13.86
CA ASN A 164 22.81 6.69 -14.54
C ASN A 164 22.69 8.01 -13.75
N ASN A 165 22.06 8.00 -12.57
CA ASN A 165 22.05 9.15 -11.66
C ASN A 165 21.54 8.71 -10.28
N VAL A 166 22.37 8.78 -9.25
CA VAL A 166 21.90 8.58 -7.86
C VAL A 166 22.31 9.79 -7.04
N THR A 167 21.51 10.85 -7.11
CA THR A 167 21.65 12.02 -6.24
C THR A 167 21.20 11.72 -4.80
N SER A 168 20.49 10.61 -4.57
CA SER A 168 20.22 9.99 -3.27
C SER A 168 19.42 8.69 -3.47
N LEU A 169 19.73 7.64 -2.71
CA LEU A 169 18.85 6.46 -2.57
C LEU A 169 17.77 6.80 -1.53
N GLN A 170 16.50 6.47 -1.81
CA GLN A 170 15.38 6.62 -0.88
C GLN A 170 14.79 5.25 -0.57
N GLU A 171 14.54 5.00 0.71
CA GLU A 171 13.76 3.86 1.19
C GLU A 171 12.61 4.39 2.07
N TYR A 172 11.41 3.84 1.87
CA TYR A 172 10.26 4.14 2.73
C TYR A 172 10.28 3.24 3.97
N GLY A 173 9.78 3.77 5.08
CA GLY A 173 9.67 3.06 6.36
C GLY A 173 10.81 3.39 7.32
N GLU A 174 10.78 2.73 8.49
CA GLU A 174 11.66 3.01 9.62
C GLU A 174 13.08 2.44 9.51
N VAL A 175 13.56 2.17 8.29
CA VAL A 175 14.88 1.56 8.06
C VAL A 175 15.98 2.36 8.76
N ASP A 176 16.66 1.74 9.73
CA ASP A 176 17.75 2.38 10.47
C ASP A 176 19.06 2.40 9.66
N PHE A 177 20.03 3.19 10.14
CA PHE A 177 21.32 3.33 9.49
C PHE A 177 22.08 2.01 9.37
N THR A 178 22.03 1.15 10.39
CA THR A 178 22.75 -0.14 10.41
C THR A 178 22.23 -1.08 9.35
N THR A 179 20.92 -1.22 9.26
CA THR A 179 20.21 -2.03 8.27
C THR A 179 20.49 -1.51 6.86
N PHE A 180 20.41 -0.19 6.68
CA PHE A 180 20.75 0.44 5.42
C PHE A 180 22.22 0.15 5.04
N ALA A 181 23.17 0.39 5.94
CA ALA A 181 24.59 0.16 5.69
C ALA A 181 24.90 -1.31 5.35
N ASN A 182 24.26 -2.27 6.02
CA ASN A 182 24.40 -3.70 5.75
C ASN A 182 23.88 -4.08 4.36
N LYS A 183 22.78 -3.48 3.89
CA LYS A 183 22.25 -3.70 2.53
C LYS A 183 23.25 -3.27 1.44
N TYR A 184 24.01 -2.20 1.70
CA TYR A 184 24.99 -1.66 0.76
C TYR A 184 26.44 -1.96 1.16
N ASN A 185 26.66 -3.10 1.83
CA ASN A 185 27.95 -3.54 2.38
C ASN A 185 29.14 -3.49 1.41
N HIS A 186 28.88 -3.61 0.11
CA HIS A 186 29.89 -3.51 -0.95
C HIS A 186 30.51 -2.10 -1.06
N LEU A 187 30.01 -1.13 -0.29
CA LEU A 187 30.47 0.25 -0.21
C LEU A 187 31.27 0.54 1.08
N LYS A 188 31.80 -0.50 1.74
CA LYS A 188 32.50 -0.47 3.04
C LYS A 188 33.72 0.44 3.19
N ASN A 189 34.21 1.06 2.11
CA ASN A 189 35.29 2.05 2.13
C ASN A 189 34.86 3.32 1.38
N THR A 190 33.64 3.79 1.64
CA THR A 190 33.08 4.98 1.00
C THR A 190 32.70 6.03 2.04
N SER A 191 32.66 7.28 1.58
CA SER A 191 32.13 8.38 2.39
C SER A 191 30.73 8.73 1.91
N GLY A 192 29.88 9.15 2.84
CA GLY A 192 28.53 9.54 2.51
C GLY A 192 27.76 10.11 3.68
N LYS A 193 26.46 10.23 3.48
CA LYS A 193 25.51 10.78 4.46
C LYS A 193 24.22 9.99 4.44
N TYR A 194 23.63 9.87 5.62
CA TYR A 194 22.31 9.29 5.84
C TYR A 194 21.41 10.30 6.53
N LEU A 195 20.15 10.30 6.12
CA LEU A 195 19.10 11.12 6.71
C LEU A 195 17.84 10.28 6.86
N LYS A 196 17.31 10.17 8.08
CA LYS A 196 15.96 9.67 8.36
C LYS A 196 15.09 10.83 8.77
N VAL A 197 13.97 11.01 8.07
CA VAL A 197 12.97 12.02 8.38
C VAL A 197 11.60 11.38 8.57
N GLU A 198 10.79 12.06 9.36
CA GLU A 198 9.35 11.84 9.47
C GLU A 198 8.63 13.00 8.79
N PHE A 199 7.80 12.70 7.81
CA PHE A 199 6.83 13.65 7.27
C PHE A 199 5.47 13.41 7.94
N LYS A 200 4.95 14.44 8.60
CA LYS A 200 3.63 14.41 9.23
C LYS A 200 2.60 15.04 8.32
N TYR A 201 1.39 14.47 8.36
CA TYR A 201 0.24 14.93 7.62
C TYR A 201 -0.98 14.95 8.55
N THR A 202 -1.87 15.89 8.31
CA THR A 202 -3.12 16.06 9.05
C THR A 202 -4.30 16.01 8.11
N GLN A 203 -5.40 15.43 8.56
CA GLN A 203 -6.63 15.35 7.79
C GLN A 203 -7.07 16.76 7.39
N LYS A 204 -7.40 16.91 6.11
CA LYS A 204 -7.97 18.11 5.55
C LYS A 204 -9.41 18.23 6.05
N ASN A 205 -9.71 19.34 6.70
CA ASN A 205 -11.06 19.67 7.18
C ASN A 205 -12.01 19.93 6.01
#